data_AF-A0A2S6IB68-F1
#
_entry.id   AF-A0A2S6IB68-F1
#
_cell.length_a   1.000
_cell.length_b   1.000
_cell.length_c   1.000
_cell.angle_alpha   90.00
_cell.angle_beta   90.00
_cell.angle_gamma   90.00
#
_symmetry.space_group_name_H-M   'P 1'
#
loop_
_entity.id
_entity.type
_entity.pdbx_description
1 polymer ?
#
loop_
_entity_poly.entity_id
_entity_poly.type
_entity_poly.pdbx_seq_one_letter_code
_entity_poly.pdbx_strand_id
1 'polypeptide(L)'
;MPVKFKFTARGFLVVWLSGLLTLSMRPASFVLTLVEVEELVNDQVGEEWTHSVAVDGWQLDIYDSIDLASAEAYEIQCTSQEADPYYPDFGSRTLRMTEAEMVAAAATGGFTVEVTVQERHGEHAGKEAVWRYHFALR
;
A
#
# COMPACT_ATOMS: atom_id res chain seq x y z
N MET A 1 -29.43 -30.51 58.58
CA MET A 1 -29.81 -30.98 57.23
C MET A 1 -29.35 -29.95 56.20
N PRO A 2 -28.24 -30.17 55.48
CA PRO A 2 -27.85 -29.28 54.38
C PRO A 2 -28.38 -29.79 53.04
N VAL A 3 -29.04 -28.91 52.29
CA VAL A 3 -29.45 -29.15 50.91
C VAL A 3 -28.22 -29.00 50.01
N LYS A 4 -27.94 -30.04 49.22
CA LYS A 4 -26.87 -30.09 48.22
C LYS A 4 -27.26 -29.24 47.01
N PHE A 5 -26.46 -28.23 46.68
CA PHE A 5 -26.43 -27.70 45.31
C PHE A 5 -25.30 -28.38 44.55
N LYS A 6 -25.68 -29.26 43.62
CA LYS A 6 -24.79 -29.73 42.55
C LYS A 6 -24.81 -28.67 41.45
N PHE A 7 -23.70 -27.98 41.25
CA PHE A 7 -23.44 -27.31 39.98
C PHE A 7 -22.26 -28.00 39.31
N THR A 8 -22.61 -28.77 38.28
CA THR A 8 -21.69 -29.36 37.32
C THR A 8 -21.38 -28.25 36.32
N ALA A 9 -20.18 -27.66 36.37
CA ALA A 9 -19.68 -26.81 35.29
C ALA A 9 -18.36 -27.38 34.80
N ARG A 10 -18.44 -27.90 33.58
CA ARG A 10 -17.34 -28.42 32.77
C ARG A 10 -16.24 -27.35 32.63
N GLY A 11 -15.00 -27.79 32.71
CA GLY A 11 -13.82 -26.93 32.65
C GLY A 11 -13.78 -26.11 31.36
N PHE A 12 -13.42 -24.83 31.52
CA PHE A 12 -12.88 -24.00 30.46
C PHE A 12 -11.37 -23.91 30.70
N LEU A 13 -10.61 -24.73 29.98
CA LEU A 13 -9.19 -24.49 29.79
C LEU A 13 -9.07 -23.35 28.78
N VAL A 14 -8.86 -22.13 29.26
CA VAL A 14 -8.47 -21.02 28.40
C VAL A 14 -6.98 -21.22 28.08
N VAL A 15 -6.70 -21.85 26.94
CA VAL A 15 -5.36 -21.83 26.38
C VAL A 15 -5.19 -20.46 25.74
N TRP A 16 -4.41 -19.59 26.39
CA TRP A 16 -3.85 -18.42 25.72
C TRP A 16 -2.85 -18.94 24.67
N LEU A 17 -3.30 -19.05 23.42
CA LEU A 17 -2.38 -19.10 22.29
C LEU A 17 -1.78 -17.70 22.16
N SER A 18 -0.68 -17.43 22.86
CA SER A 18 0.23 -16.37 22.45
C SER A 18 0.83 -16.85 21.13
N GLY A 19 0.18 -16.49 20.02
CA GLY A 19 0.78 -16.62 18.70
C GLY A 19 2.07 -15.81 18.70
N LEU A 20 3.19 -16.50 18.84
CA LEU A 20 4.49 -15.91 18.63
C LEU A 20 4.53 -15.54 17.14
N LEU A 21 4.27 -14.27 16.82
CA LEU A 21 4.61 -13.71 15.52
C LEU A 21 6.14 -13.75 15.46
N THR A 22 6.68 -14.83 14.91
CA THR A 22 8.08 -14.86 14.52
C THR A 22 8.19 -13.89 13.35
N LEU A 23 8.55 -12.63 13.62
CA LEU A 23 9.14 -11.78 12.59
C LEU A 23 10.38 -12.54 12.12
N SER A 24 10.30 -13.14 10.94
CA SER A 24 11.48 -13.65 10.28
C SER A 24 12.33 -12.42 9.93
N MET A 25 13.33 -12.12 10.75
CA MET A 25 14.40 -11.17 10.42
C MET A 25 15.24 -11.81 9.30
N ARG A 26 14.65 -11.91 8.10
CA ARG A 26 15.42 -12.09 6.89
C ARG A 26 16.18 -10.77 6.67
N PRO A 27 17.47 -10.83 6.33
CA PRO A 27 18.19 -9.61 5.96
C PRO A 27 17.47 -8.93 4.80
N ALA A 28 17.40 -7.60 4.84
CA ALA A 28 16.83 -6.82 3.76
C ALA A 28 17.63 -7.07 2.46
N SER A 29 16.90 -7.39 1.40
CA SER A 29 17.45 -7.57 0.06
C SER A 29 17.39 -6.28 -0.75
N PHE A 30 16.44 -5.40 -0.44
CA PHE A 30 16.27 -4.10 -1.07
C PHE A 30 15.83 -3.05 -0.05
N VAL A 31 16.13 -1.79 -0.35
CA VAL A 31 15.53 -0.62 0.30
C VAL A 31 14.78 0.18 -0.75
N LEU A 32 13.45 0.19 -0.65
CA LEU A 32 12.56 0.92 -1.55
C LEU A 32 12.19 2.25 -0.90
N THR A 33 12.31 3.36 -1.65
CA THR A 33 11.97 4.72 -1.18
C THR A 33 11.02 5.36 -2.17
N LEU A 34 9.91 5.93 -1.70
CA LEU A 34 9.08 6.81 -2.52
C LEU A 34 9.74 8.19 -2.55
N VAL A 35 10.26 8.62 -3.69
CA VAL A 35 11.04 9.86 -3.78
C VAL A 35 10.13 11.05 -4.06
N GLU A 36 9.15 10.88 -4.94
CA GLU A 36 8.33 11.97 -5.43
C GLU A 36 7.04 11.42 -6.04
N VAL A 37 5.99 12.26 -6.04
CA VAL A 37 4.81 12.09 -6.87
C VAL A 37 4.66 13.33 -7.75
N GLU A 38 4.77 13.14 -9.05
CA GLU A 38 4.79 14.20 -10.07
C GLU A 38 3.44 14.27 -10.79
N GLU A 39 2.84 15.45 -10.88
CA GLU A 39 1.68 15.70 -11.76
C GLU A 39 2.17 15.81 -13.21
N LEU A 40 1.78 14.86 -14.06
CA LEU A 40 2.14 14.90 -15.49
C LEU A 40 1.11 15.66 -16.32
N VAL A 41 -0.16 15.42 -16.00
CA VAL A 41 -1.32 15.97 -16.70
C VAL A 41 -2.40 16.18 -15.67
N ASN A 42 -3.09 17.31 -15.76
CA ASN A 42 -4.33 17.56 -15.06
C ASN A 42 -5.24 18.40 -15.95
N ASP A 43 -6.09 17.73 -16.73
CA ASP A 43 -7.06 18.39 -17.60
C ASP A 43 -8.30 18.78 -16.78
N GLN A 44 -8.14 19.67 -15.80
CA GLN A 44 -9.23 20.21 -14.98
C GLN A 44 -10.03 19.16 -14.18
N VAL A 45 -9.42 18.01 -13.84
CA VAL A 45 -10.10 16.97 -13.04
C VAL A 45 -10.27 17.43 -11.60
N GLY A 46 -9.28 18.12 -11.04
CA GLY A 46 -9.33 18.61 -9.66
C GLY A 46 -8.12 19.45 -9.28
N GLU A 47 -8.22 20.21 -8.21
CA GLU A 47 -7.15 21.13 -7.76
C GLU A 47 -6.37 20.61 -6.56
N GLU A 48 -6.99 19.76 -5.73
CA GLU A 48 -6.41 19.25 -4.50
C GLU A 48 -6.39 17.72 -4.50
N TRP A 49 -5.28 17.13 -4.08
CA TRP A 49 -5.00 15.70 -4.27
C TRP A 49 -4.41 15.06 -3.02
N THR A 50 -4.79 13.81 -2.79
CA THR A 50 -4.18 12.90 -1.81
C THR A 50 -3.53 11.73 -2.55
N HIS A 51 -2.33 11.38 -2.14
CA HIS A 51 -1.55 10.26 -2.69
C HIS A 51 -1.28 9.24 -1.59
N SER A 52 -1.37 7.96 -1.93
CA SER A 52 -1.02 6.87 -1.01
C SER A 52 -0.31 5.75 -1.76
N VAL A 53 0.71 5.19 -1.15
CA VAL A 53 1.40 3.99 -1.62
C VAL A 53 1.33 2.91 -0.56
N ALA A 54 1.07 1.68 -0.99
CA ALA A 54 1.18 0.49 -0.16
C ALA A 54 2.12 -0.54 -0.83
N VAL A 55 3.06 -1.08 -0.07
CA VAL A 55 4.01 -2.11 -0.50
C VAL A 55 3.77 -3.35 0.34
N ASP A 56 3.28 -4.42 -0.27
CA ASP A 56 2.81 -5.64 0.42
C ASP A 56 1.84 -5.33 1.59
N GLY A 57 1.00 -4.30 1.41
CA GLY A 57 0.04 -3.80 2.40
C GLY A 57 0.61 -2.84 3.45
N TRP A 58 1.91 -2.53 3.42
CA TRP A 58 2.54 -1.54 4.29
C TRP A 58 2.55 -0.16 3.64
N GLN A 59 2.06 0.84 4.36
CA GLN A 59 2.02 2.21 3.85
C GLN A 59 3.43 2.80 3.74
N LEU A 60 3.67 3.53 2.65
CA LEU A 60 4.91 4.24 2.38
C LEU A 60 4.59 5.68 2.00
N ASP A 61 5.07 6.63 2.79
CA ASP A 61 4.89 8.06 2.54
C ASP A 61 6.05 8.61 1.69
N ILE A 62 5.87 9.82 1.14
CA ILE A 62 6.90 10.47 0.33
C ILE A 62 8.13 10.75 1.20
N TYR A 63 9.30 10.44 0.66
CA TYR A 63 10.62 10.44 1.28
C TYR A 63 10.89 9.35 2.32
N ASP A 64 9.89 8.52 2.65
CA ASP A 64 10.09 7.37 3.51
C ASP A 64 10.64 6.16 2.73
N SER A 65 11.30 5.28 3.48
CA SER A 65 11.86 4.04 2.98
C SER A 65 11.30 2.82 3.71
N ILE A 66 11.20 1.70 2.99
CA ILE A 66 10.90 0.38 3.55
C ILE A 66 11.98 -0.63 3.16
N ASP A 67 12.42 -1.39 4.16
CA ASP A 67 13.33 -2.52 3.98
C ASP A 67 12.54 -3.75 3.53
N LEU A 68 12.87 -4.28 2.35
CA LEU A 68 12.21 -5.43 1.74
C LEU A 68 13.12 -6.65 1.80
N ALA A 69 12.65 -7.71 2.45
CA ALA A 69 13.31 -9.01 2.41
C ALA A 69 13.00 -9.75 1.10
N SER A 70 13.92 -10.60 0.65
CA SER A 70 13.71 -11.49 -0.50
C SER A 70 12.36 -12.22 -0.45
N ALA A 71 11.58 -12.04 -1.52
CA ALA A 71 10.28 -12.63 -1.77
C ALA A 71 10.16 -13.03 -3.25
N GLU A 72 9.22 -13.91 -3.58
CA GLU A 72 8.95 -14.28 -4.98
C GLU A 72 8.53 -13.07 -5.81
N ALA A 73 7.70 -12.21 -5.20
CA ALA A 73 7.29 -10.94 -5.77
C ALA A 73 6.85 -9.97 -4.66
N TYR A 74 6.83 -8.70 -5.03
CA TYR A 74 6.39 -7.57 -4.23
C TYR A 74 5.20 -6.93 -4.92
N GLU A 75 4.18 -6.56 -4.15
CA GLU A 75 3.01 -5.84 -4.64
C GLU A 75 3.12 -4.37 -4.23
N ILE A 76 3.19 -3.47 -5.21
CA ILE A 76 3.25 -2.02 -5.00
C ILE A 76 1.98 -1.41 -5.56
N GLN A 77 1.11 -0.91 -4.69
CA GLN A 77 -0.11 -0.21 -5.05
C GLN A 77 0.07 1.30 -4.88
N CYS A 78 -0.18 2.06 -5.94
CA CYS A 78 -0.20 3.52 -5.91
C CYS A 78 -1.62 4.00 -6.17
N THR A 79 -2.09 4.98 -5.41
CA THR A 79 -3.44 5.53 -5.51
C THR A 79 -3.39 7.05 -5.40
N SER A 80 -4.02 7.73 -6.37
CA SER A 80 -4.27 9.17 -6.33
C SER A 80 -5.77 9.41 -6.22
N GLN A 81 -6.17 10.33 -5.35
CA GLN A 81 -7.56 10.69 -5.10
C GLN A 81 -7.69 12.20 -5.02
N GLU A 82 -8.69 12.74 -5.71
CA GLU A 82 -9.08 14.14 -5.59
C GLU A 82 -9.71 14.41 -4.21
N ALA A 83 -9.39 15.55 -3.62
CA ALA A 83 -9.97 16.01 -2.36
C ALA A 83 -11.33 16.69 -2.56
N ASP A 84 -12.25 16.06 -3.31
CA ASP A 84 -13.66 16.48 -3.37
C ASP A 84 -14.45 15.81 -2.22
N PRO A 85 -15.12 16.58 -1.34
CA PRO A 85 -15.85 16.02 -0.20
C PRO A 85 -17.18 15.32 -0.55
N TYR A 86 -17.68 15.47 -1.77
CA TYR A 86 -18.96 14.92 -2.26
C TYR A 86 -18.77 13.82 -3.30
N TYR A 87 -17.87 14.00 -4.26
CA TYR A 87 -17.66 13.11 -5.41
C TYR A 87 -16.16 12.93 -5.70
N PRO A 88 -15.37 12.34 -4.77
CA PRO A 88 -13.94 12.18 -4.99
C PRO A 88 -13.66 11.22 -6.14
N ASP A 89 -13.03 11.73 -7.20
CA ASP A 89 -12.51 10.89 -8.25
C ASP A 89 -11.14 10.32 -7.84
N PHE A 90 -10.91 9.05 -8.19
CA PHE A 90 -9.70 8.35 -7.80
C PHE A 90 -9.25 7.36 -8.87
N GLY A 91 -7.95 7.13 -8.88
CA GLY A 91 -7.26 6.17 -9.74
C GLY A 91 -6.29 5.35 -8.92
N SER A 92 -6.09 4.10 -9.31
CA SER A 92 -5.09 3.24 -8.66
C SER A 92 -4.42 2.33 -9.67
N ARG A 93 -3.16 1.97 -9.37
CA ARG A 93 -2.42 0.98 -10.13
C ARG A 93 -1.63 0.09 -9.18
N THR A 94 -1.75 -1.21 -9.39
CA THR A 94 -0.93 -2.21 -8.70
C THR A 94 0.12 -2.75 -9.65
N LEU A 95 1.38 -2.65 -9.26
CA LEU A 95 2.51 -3.26 -9.93
C LEU A 95 2.98 -4.46 -9.11
N ARG A 96 3.05 -5.64 -9.74
CA ARG A 96 3.68 -6.82 -9.15
C ARG A 96 5.06 -7.00 -9.75
N MET A 97 6.11 -6.86 -8.93
CA MET A 97 7.50 -7.03 -9.36
C MET A 97 8.10 -8.29 -8.76
N THR A 98 8.68 -9.15 -9.58
CA THR A 98 9.50 -10.28 -9.13
C THR A 98 10.84 -9.79 -8.56
N GLU A 99 11.53 -10.63 -7.79
CA GLU A 99 12.87 -10.30 -7.30
C GLU A 99 13.86 -9.97 -8.43
N ALA A 100 13.79 -10.65 -9.57
CA ALA A 100 14.65 -10.36 -10.72
C ALA A 100 14.40 -8.96 -11.31
N GLU A 101 13.15 -8.53 -11.36
CA GLU A 101 12.78 -7.17 -11.81
C GLU A 101 13.22 -6.11 -10.80
N MET A 102 13.14 -6.41 -9.49
CA MET A 102 13.68 -5.54 -8.44
C MET A 102 15.20 -5.37 -8.57
N VAL A 103 15.95 -6.45 -8.83
CA VAL A 103 17.40 -6.36 -9.10
C VAL A 103 17.68 -5.50 -10.33
N ALA A 104 16.92 -5.69 -11.41
CA ALA A 104 17.09 -4.90 -12.63
C ALA A 104 16.80 -3.40 -12.40
N ALA A 105 15.73 -3.09 -11.68
CA ALA A 105 15.37 -1.71 -11.33
C ALA A 105 16.39 -1.07 -10.38
N ALA A 106 16.91 -1.82 -9.40
CA ALA A 106 17.97 -1.34 -8.51
C ALA A 106 19.25 -1.00 -9.29
N ALA A 107 19.60 -1.79 -10.31
CA ALA A 107 20.75 -1.51 -11.17
C ALA A 107 20.59 -0.21 -11.98
N THR A 108 19.35 0.24 -12.23
CA THR A 108 19.04 1.54 -12.85
C THR A 108 18.71 2.63 -11.84
N GLY A 109 18.76 2.34 -10.54
CA GLY A 109 18.51 3.27 -9.43
C GLY A 109 17.05 3.41 -9.01
N GLY A 110 16.11 2.70 -9.64
CA GLY A 110 14.69 2.88 -9.38
C GLY A 110 13.76 2.51 -10.53
N PHE A 111 12.48 2.82 -10.35
CA PHE A 111 11.42 2.66 -11.34
C PHE A 111 10.27 3.66 -11.07
N THR A 112 9.31 3.72 -12.00
CA THR A 112 8.16 4.63 -11.89
C THR A 112 6.83 3.89 -12.08
N VAL A 113 5.77 4.39 -11.43
CA VAL A 113 4.40 3.91 -11.62
C VAL A 113 3.50 5.09 -11.98
N GLU A 114 2.75 4.97 -13.07
CA GLU A 114 1.79 6.00 -13.49
C GLU A 114 0.36 5.59 -13.12
N VAL A 115 -0.35 6.50 -12.48
CA VAL A 115 -1.75 6.38 -12.07
C VAL A 115 -2.58 7.41 -12.81
N THR A 116 -3.63 6.96 -13.50
CA THR A 116 -4.61 7.83 -14.15
C THR A 116 -5.87 7.91 -13.30
N VAL A 117 -6.29 9.14 -12.99
CA VAL A 117 -7.59 9.47 -12.41
C VAL A 117 -8.46 10.03 -13.53
N GLN A 118 -9.69 9.54 -13.65
CA GLN A 118 -10.64 10.03 -14.63
C GLN A 118 -11.85 10.63 -13.91
N GLU A 119 -12.23 11.83 -14.30
CA GLU A 119 -13.42 12.48 -13.76
C GLU A 119 -14.68 11.75 -14.22
N ARG A 120 -15.54 11.36 -13.27
CA ARG A 120 -16.74 10.57 -13.58
C ARG A 120 -18.01 11.40 -13.68
N HIS A 121 -17.97 12.63 -13.17
CA HIS A 121 -19.13 13.48 -12.97
C HIS A 121 -18.86 14.91 -13.48
N GLY A 122 -19.86 15.80 -13.46
CA GLY A 122 -19.66 17.21 -13.76
C GLY A 122 -19.47 17.58 -15.24
N GLU A 123 -19.08 18.84 -15.47
CA GLU A 123 -18.85 19.42 -16.81
C GLU A 123 -17.55 18.95 -17.46
N HIS A 124 -16.68 18.32 -16.68
CA HIS A 124 -15.36 17.84 -17.08
C HIS A 124 -15.28 16.30 -17.10
N ALA A 125 -16.41 15.60 -16.96
CA ALA A 125 -16.51 14.15 -17.07
C ALA A 125 -15.78 13.58 -18.30
N GLY A 126 -14.95 12.56 -18.07
CA GLY A 126 -14.12 11.89 -19.07
C GLY A 126 -12.72 12.47 -19.23
N LYS A 127 -12.44 13.62 -18.62
CA LYS A 127 -11.09 14.18 -18.55
C LYS A 127 -10.22 13.42 -17.55
N GLU A 128 -8.90 13.60 -17.68
CA GLU A 128 -7.92 12.80 -16.96
C GLU A 128 -6.86 13.65 -16.25
N ALA A 129 -6.46 13.17 -15.07
CA ALA A 129 -5.24 13.57 -14.39
C ALA A 129 -4.32 12.35 -14.29
N VAL A 130 -3.02 12.55 -14.55
CA VAL A 130 -2.02 11.49 -14.55
C VAL A 130 -0.90 11.85 -13.58
N TRP A 131 -0.64 10.94 -12.65
CA TRP A 131 0.36 11.07 -11.59
C TRP A 131 1.45 10.03 -11.75
N ARG A 132 2.72 10.45 -11.69
CA ARG A 132 3.87 9.56 -11.73
C ARG A 132 4.53 9.45 -10.37
N TYR A 133 4.57 8.24 -9.84
CA TYR A 133 5.24 7.88 -8.60
C TYR A 133 6.67 7.47 -8.93
N HIS A 134 7.64 8.13 -8.33
CA HIS A 134 9.06 7.87 -8.53
C HIS A 134 9.62 7.10 -7.34
N PHE A 135 10.13 5.89 -7.61
CA PHE A 135 10.73 5.04 -6.59
C PHE A 135 12.23 4.95 -6.80
N ALA A 136 13.00 5.23 -5.76
CA ALA A 136 14.41 4.84 -5.68
C ALA A 136 14.52 3.44 -5.08
N LEU A 137 15.42 2.65 -5.63
CA LEU A 137 15.66 1.28 -5.21
C LEU A 137 17.15 1.00 -5.12
N ARG A 138 17.59 0.44 -3.99
CA ARG A 138 18.98 0.06 -3.71
C ARG A 138 19.07 -1.27 -2.98
#